data_AF-A0A0G0JQU7-F1
#
_entry.id   AF-A0A0G0JQU7-F1
#
_cell.length_a   1.000
_cell.length_b   1.000
_cell.length_c   1.000
_cell.angle_alpha   90.00
_cell.angle_beta   90.00
_cell.angle_gamma   90.00
#
_symmetry.space_group_name_H-M   'P 1'
#
loop_
_entity.id
_entity.type
_entity.pdbx_description
1 polymer ?
#
loop_
_entity_poly.entity_id
_entity_poly.type
_entity_poly.pdbx_seq_one_letter_code
_entity_poly.pdbx_strand_id
1 'polypeptide(L)'
;MQNKLTIYYSGNELMDDDAMPFRLLPGLLKKFPNIDFVHHDPSENLPVNDNNNIYDLIIIDTVAGIDKVIAITDIDQLQTDSVYSPHDWDLALNLKLLVKLGKIKKFLIIGVPGVGEVDELVDSVEDIIVKYCHILSVIPA
;
A
#
# COMPACT_ATOMS: atom_id res chain seq x y z
N MET A 1 -20.33 -14.76 3.57
CA MET A 1 -19.79 -13.40 3.63
C MET A 1 -18.60 -13.40 2.69
N GLN A 2 -18.67 -12.68 1.57
CA GLN A 2 -17.55 -12.63 0.62
C GLN A 2 -16.41 -11.86 1.29
N ASN A 3 -15.23 -12.46 1.44
CA ASN A 3 -14.04 -11.76 1.92
C ASN A 3 -13.70 -10.68 0.89
N LYS A 4 -13.96 -9.42 1.25
CA LYS A 4 -13.55 -8.25 0.48
C LYS A 4 -12.03 -8.13 0.62
N LEU A 5 -11.31 -7.89 -0.47
CA LEU A 5 -9.88 -7.59 -0.40
C LEU A 5 -9.70 -6.28 0.37
N THR A 6 -8.83 -6.27 1.38
CA THR A 6 -8.50 -5.05 2.12
C THR A 6 -7.13 -4.55 1.69
N ILE A 7 -7.07 -3.28 1.29
CA ILE A 7 -5.85 -2.55 1.00
C ILE A 7 -5.73 -1.44 2.03
N TYR A 8 -4.62 -1.45 2.76
CA TYR A 8 -4.33 -0.39 3.71
C TYR A 8 -3.70 0.79 2.98
N TYR A 9 -3.88 1.99 3.50
CA TYR A 9 -3.12 3.14 3.05
C TYR A 9 -2.62 3.92 4.25
N SER A 10 -1.39 4.41 4.16
CA SER A 10 -0.80 5.30 5.17
C SER A 10 -0.38 6.61 4.52
N GLY A 11 -0.17 7.62 5.33
CA GLY A 11 0.22 8.95 4.93
C GLY A 11 -0.42 10.01 5.81
N ASN A 12 -0.08 11.26 5.56
CA ASN A 12 -0.57 12.40 6.33
C ASN A 12 -1.27 13.41 5.41
N GLU A 13 -2.59 13.50 5.53
CA GLU A 13 -3.41 14.47 4.77
C GLU A 13 -2.96 15.94 4.98
N LEU A 14 -2.32 16.25 6.11
CA LEU A 14 -1.85 17.59 6.45
C LEU A 14 -0.46 17.93 5.88
N MET A 15 0.24 16.97 5.28
CA MET A 15 1.53 17.17 4.63
C MET A 15 1.38 16.92 3.13
N ASP A 16 1.55 17.96 2.31
CA ASP A 16 1.33 17.89 0.86
C ASP A 16 2.14 16.79 0.16
N ASP A 17 3.35 16.53 0.66
CA ASP A 17 4.28 15.52 0.13
C ASP A 17 3.96 14.09 0.61
N ASP A 18 3.00 13.92 1.51
CA ASP A 18 2.57 12.62 2.10
C ASP A 18 1.04 12.39 2.01
N ALA A 19 0.30 13.37 1.48
CA ALA A 19 -1.14 13.30 1.28
C ALA A 19 -1.54 12.49 0.03
N MET A 20 -0.58 11.95 -0.73
CA MET A 20 -0.88 11.35 -2.04
C MET A 20 -1.85 10.15 -1.94
N PRO A 21 -1.69 9.20 -1.01
CA PRO A 21 -2.64 8.09 -0.86
C PRO A 21 -4.08 8.54 -0.61
N PHE A 22 -4.28 9.64 0.12
CA PHE A 22 -5.59 10.26 0.32
C PHE A 22 -6.14 10.87 -0.97
N ARG A 23 -5.29 11.51 -1.78
CA ARG A 23 -5.68 12.10 -3.07
C ARG A 23 -6.08 11.05 -4.11
N LEU A 24 -5.45 9.88 -4.09
CA LEU A 24 -5.74 8.76 -5.00
C LEU A 24 -7.03 8.02 -4.62
N LEU A 25 -7.41 8.03 -3.34
CA LEU A 25 -8.51 7.25 -2.79
C LEU A 25 -9.85 7.43 -3.54
N PRO A 26 -10.31 8.64 -3.92
CA PRO A 26 -11.56 8.80 -4.67
C PRO A 26 -11.52 8.13 -6.06
N GLY A 27 -10.37 8.12 -6.72
CA GLY A 27 -10.18 7.44 -8.01
C GLY A 27 -10.17 5.92 -7.83
N LEU A 28 -9.44 5.43 -6.84
CA LEU A 28 -9.35 4.00 -6.52
C LEU A 28 -10.69 3.41 -6.09
N LEU A 29 -11.50 4.14 -5.30
CA LEU A 29 -12.84 3.71 -4.90
C LEU A 29 -13.81 3.59 -6.08
N LYS A 30 -13.69 4.47 -7.08
CA LYS A 30 -14.50 4.40 -8.31
C LYS A 30 -14.13 3.16 -9.14
N LYS A 31 -12.84 2.87 -9.27
CA LYS A 31 -12.35 1.71 -10.05
C LYS A 31 -12.55 0.38 -9.33
N PHE A 32 -12.47 0.38 -8.00
CA PHE A 32 -12.53 -0.80 -7.18
C PHE A 32 -13.57 -0.69 -6.04
N PRO A 33 -14.89 -0.66 -6.35
CA PRO A 33 -15.92 -0.58 -5.32
C PRO A 33 -15.94 -1.82 -4.39
N ASN A 34 -15.41 -2.93 -4.90
CA ASN A 34 -15.31 -4.22 -4.21
C ASN A 34 -14.00 -4.41 -3.44
N ILE A 35 -13.15 -3.39 -3.31
CA ILE A 35 -11.99 -3.38 -2.40
C ILE A 35 -12.33 -2.52 -1.17
N ASP A 36 -11.88 -2.95 0.01
CA ASP A 36 -11.94 -2.15 1.22
C ASP A 36 -10.63 -1.37 1.38
N PHE A 37 -10.71 -0.05 1.33
CA PHE A 37 -9.55 0.81 1.56
C PHE A 37 -9.60 1.34 2.99
N VAL A 38 -8.62 0.94 3.80
CA VAL A 38 -8.59 1.24 5.23
C VAL A 38 -7.36 2.09 5.55
N HIS A 39 -7.57 3.24 6.18
CA HIS A 39 -6.45 4.05 6.67
C HIS A 39 -5.73 3.29 7.79
N HIS A 40 -4.41 3.20 7.68
CA HIS A 40 -3.55 2.63 8.71
C HIS A 40 -2.70 3.74 9.34
N ASP A 41 -2.96 4.01 10.61
CA ASP A 41 -2.14 4.90 11.41
C ASP A 41 -0.83 4.19 11.80
N PRO A 42 0.35 4.81 11.60
CA PRO A 42 1.64 4.20 11.95
C PRO A 42 1.79 3.80 13.43
N SER A 43 1.00 4.41 14.32
CA SER A 43 0.98 4.06 15.75
C SER A 43 0.22 2.77 16.06
N GLU A 44 -0.58 2.25 15.12
CA GLU A 44 -1.28 0.99 15.25
C GLU A 44 -0.42 -0.20 14.80
N ASN A 45 -0.78 -1.41 15.24
CA ASN A 45 -0.11 -2.60 14.76
C ASN A 45 -0.48 -2.86 13.29
N LEU A 46 0.50 -3.33 12.50
CA LEU A 46 0.24 -3.72 11.13
C LEU A 46 -0.87 -4.80 11.07
N PRO A 47 -1.92 -4.57 10.28
CA PRO A 47 -3.05 -5.48 10.18
C PRO A 47 -2.67 -6.67 9.28
N VAL A 48 -2.09 -7.69 9.92
CA VAL A 48 -1.79 -8.96 9.26
C VAL A 48 -3.10 -9.70 8.99
N ASN A 49 -3.47 -9.82 7.73
CA ASN A 49 -4.67 -10.54 7.31
C ASN A 49 -4.38 -12.05 7.25
N ASP A 50 -5.11 -12.84 8.04
CA ASP A 50 -5.12 -14.33 7.96
C ASP A 50 -6.15 -14.86 6.93
N ASN A 51 -6.68 -13.94 6.10
CA ASN A 51 -7.91 -14.10 5.34
C ASN A 51 -7.68 -14.63 3.91
N ASN A 52 -7.03 -15.78 3.72
CA ASN A 52 -6.93 -16.49 2.41
C ASN A 52 -6.49 -15.64 1.19
N ASN A 53 -5.90 -14.46 1.40
CA ASN A 53 -5.41 -13.59 0.34
C ASN A 53 -4.05 -14.08 -0.17
N ILE A 54 -3.67 -13.65 -1.38
CA ILE A 54 -2.35 -13.93 -1.96
C ILE A 54 -1.24 -13.26 -1.11
N TYR A 55 -1.55 -12.11 -0.50
CA TYR A 55 -0.68 -11.36 0.41
C TYR A 55 -1.34 -11.26 1.79
N ASP A 56 -0.52 -11.39 2.83
CA ASP A 56 -0.92 -11.20 4.23
C ASP A 56 -1.07 -9.70 4.56
N LEU A 57 -0.45 -8.83 3.77
CA LEU A 57 -0.53 -7.38 3.90
C LEU A 57 -0.41 -6.71 2.53
N ILE A 58 -1.31 -5.76 2.24
CA ILE A 58 -1.22 -4.87 1.08
C ILE A 58 -1.36 -3.45 1.61
N ILE A 59 -0.36 -2.60 1.36
CA ILE A 59 -0.35 -1.20 1.83
C ILE A 59 0.04 -0.24 0.70
N ILE A 60 -0.63 0.90 0.62
CA ILE A 60 -0.28 2.03 -0.23
C ILE A 60 0.38 3.07 0.68
N ASP A 61 1.56 3.54 0.32
CA ASP A 61 2.29 4.51 1.13
C ASP A 61 3.02 5.50 0.25
N THR A 62 3.19 6.73 0.73
CA THR A 62 3.96 7.73 0.01
C THR A 62 5.45 7.41 0.17
N VAL A 63 6.19 7.38 -0.93
CA VAL A 63 7.64 7.18 -0.89
C VAL A 63 8.33 8.43 -1.39
N ALA A 64 9.22 8.97 -0.57
CA ALA A 64 10.02 10.14 -0.94
C ALA A 64 11.09 9.76 -1.97
N GLY A 65 11.31 10.63 -2.96
CA GLY A 65 12.40 10.49 -3.94
C GLY A 65 12.12 9.53 -5.10
N ILE A 66 10.91 8.98 -5.22
CA ILE A 66 10.46 8.28 -6.43
C ILE A 66 9.65 9.21 -7.34
N ASP A 67 9.69 8.96 -8.64
CA ASP A 67 8.96 9.71 -9.67
C ASP A 67 7.79 8.91 -10.26
N LYS A 68 7.69 7.62 -9.93
CA LYS A 68 6.70 6.67 -10.46
C LYS A 68 6.25 5.71 -9.40
N VAL A 69 5.02 5.21 -9.52
CA VAL A 69 4.49 4.19 -8.62
C VAL A 69 5.33 2.90 -8.74
N ILE A 70 5.73 2.36 -7.59
CA ILE A 70 6.51 1.13 -7.50
C ILE A 70 5.79 0.06 -6.68
N ALA A 71 6.05 -1.19 -7.00
CA ALA A 71 5.61 -2.34 -6.20
C ALA A 71 6.81 -2.96 -5.50
N ILE A 72 6.74 -3.05 -4.17
CA ILE A 72 7.75 -3.69 -3.33
C ILE A 72 7.12 -4.96 -2.76
N THR A 73 7.72 -6.11 -3.06
CA THR A 73 7.24 -7.43 -2.63
C THR A 73 8.32 -8.24 -1.93
N ASP A 74 9.55 -7.74 -1.90
CA ASP A 74 10.69 -8.36 -1.27
C ASP A 74 11.18 -7.48 -0.11
N ILE A 75 11.47 -8.11 1.02
CA ILE A 75 11.94 -7.43 2.22
C ILE A 75 13.33 -6.82 2.01
N ASP A 76 14.14 -7.42 1.13
CA ASP A 76 15.50 -6.94 0.83
C ASP A 76 15.49 -5.67 -0.02
N GLN A 77 14.35 -5.34 -0.67
CA GLN A 77 14.15 -4.07 -1.38
C GLN A 77 13.90 -2.91 -0.42
N LEU A 78 13.52 -3.18 0.84
CA LEU A 78 13.33 -2.15 1.85
C LEU A 78 14.66 -1.72 2.43
N GLN A 79 15.15 -0.56 1.98
CA GLN A 79 16.31 0.09 2.56
C GLN A 79 15.92 0.68 3.91
N THR A 80 16.69 0.37 4.96
CA THR A 80 16.56 1.01 6.29
C THR A 80 17.34 2.31 6.37
N ASP A 81 18.11 2.63 5.33
CA ASP A 81 19.20 3.60 5.38
C ASP A 81 18.83 4.94 4.72
N SER A 82 17.74 4.99 3.94
CA SER A 82 17.18 6.21 3.36
C SER A 82 16.06 6.73 4.25
N VAL A 83 16.46 7.42 5.32
CA VAL A 83 15.58 8.09 6.28
C VAL A 83 15.20 9.46 5.71
N TYR A 84 14.02 9.60 5.12
CA TYR A 84 13.48 10.92 4.76
C TYR A 84 12.27 11.34 5.61
N SER A 85 11.60 10.40 6.29
CA SER A 85 10.61 10.69 7.33
C SER A 85 10.78 9.81 8.58
N PRO A 86 10.61 10.33 9.82
CA PRO A 86 10.49 9.52 11.03
C PRO A 86 9.36 8.49 10.95
N HIS A 87 8.38 8.68 10.06
CA HIS A 87 7.26 7.76 9.83
C HIS A 87 7.64 6.55 8.95
N ASP A 88 8.56 6.70 7.98
CA ASP A 88 9.06 5.60 7.13
C ASP A 88 9.84 4.55 7.93
N TRP A 89 10.43 4.99 9.05
CA TRP A 89 11.26 4.15 9.92
C TRP A 89 10.44 3.07 10.63
N ASP A 90 9.17 3.36 10.93
CA ASP A 90 8.30 2.43 11.65
C ASP A 90 7.76 1.33 10.72
N LEU A 91 7.31 1.66 9.50
CA LEU A 91 6.71 0.66 8.61
C LEU A 91 7.74 -0.39 8.16
N ALA A 92 8.90 0.04 7.66
CA ALA A 92 9.93 -0.87 7.17
C ALA A 92 10.51 -1.74 8.30
N LEU A 93 10.73 -1.17 9.49
CA LEU A 93 11.21 -1.89 10.66
C LEU A 93 10.17 -2.89 11.18
N ASN A 94 8.91 -2.47 11.32
CA ASN A 94 7.81 -3.32 11.76
C ASN A 94 7.61 -4.49 10.79
N LEU A 95 7.66 -4.24 9.48
CA LEU A 95 7.53 -5.29 8.48
C LEU A 95 8.70 -6.28 8.53
N LYS A 96 9.95 -5.79 8.61
CA LYS A 96 11.14 -6.66 8.77
C LYS A 96 11.02 -7.54 10.02
N LEU A 97 10.54 -6.98 11.12
CA LEU A 97 10.33 -7.72 12.36
C LEU A 97 9.24 -8.78 12.19
N LEU A 98 8.09 -8.45 11.60
CA LEU A 98 6.99 -9.40 11.40
C LEU A 98 7.34 -10.53 10.45
N VAL A 99 8.09 -10.24 9.38
CA VAL A 99 8.63 -11.26 8.47
C VAL A 99 9.61 -12.17 9.21
N LYS A 100 10.53 -11.61 10.00
CA LYS A 100 11.49 -12.38 10.81
C LYS A 100 10.82 -13.25 11.88
N LEU A 101 9.70 -12.79 12.44
CA LEU A 101 8.87 -13.54 13.39
C LEU A 101 7.96 -14.57 12.68
N GLY A 102 7.96 -14.64 11.35
CA GLY A 102 7.12 -15.54 10.55
C GLY A 102 5.64 -15.20 10.56
N LYS A 103 5.28 -13.99 11.00
CA LYS A 103 3.89 -13.50 11.05
C LYS A 103 3.40 -13.00 9.70
N ILE A 104 4.29 -12.48 8.86
CA ILE A 104 4.02 -12.10 7.46
C ILE A 104 4.94 -12.94 6.58
N LYS A 105 4.36 -13.65 5.61
CA LYS A 105 5.07 -14.44 4.61
C LYS A 105 5.08 -13.74 3.26
N LYS A 106 4.00 -13.02 2.94
CA LYS A 106 3.85 -12.30 1.67
C LYS A 106 3.24 -10.93 1.93
N PHE A 107 3.86 -9.89 1.42
CA PHE A 107 3.32 -8.53 1.45
C PHE A 107 3.46 -7.86 0.09
N LEU A 108 2.69 -6.80 -0.10
CA LEU A 108 2.81 -5.88 -1.22
C LEU A 108 2.74 -4.45 -0.68
N ILE A 109 3.80 -3.67 -0.88
CA ILE A 109 3.78 -2.23 -0.67
C ILE A 109 3.69 -1.57 -2.06
N ILE A 110 2.70 -0.70 -2.23
CA ILE A 110 2.51 0.13 -3.40
C ILE A 110 3.02 1.52 -3.03
N GLY A 111 4.25 1.82 -3.40
CA GLY A 111 4.88 3.12 -3.13
C GLY A 111 4.42 4.14 -4.16
N VAL A 112 3.79 5.22 -3.72
CA VAL A 112 3.33 6.32 -4.59
C VAL A 112 4.23 7.55 -4.40
N PRO A 113 4.55 8.29 -5.48
CA PRO A 113 5.33 9.51 -5.33
C PRO A 113 4.49 10.60 -4.65
N GLY A 114 5.12 11.40 -3.78
CA GLY A 114 4.45 12.54 -3.12
C GLY A 114 4.04 13.67 -4.07
N VAL A 115 4.53 13.66 -5.31
CA VAL A 115 4.23 14.65 -6.35
C VAL A 115 3.91 13.93 -7.66
N GLY A 116 2.85 14.36 -8.34
CA GLY A 116 2.43 13.80 -9.63
C GLY A 116 1.00 14.18 -10.00
N GLU A 117 0.60 13.80 -11.20
CA GLU A 117 -0.78 13.95 -11.67
C GLU A 117 -1.62 12.79 -11.09
N VAL A 118 -2.77 13.11 -10.48
CA VAL A 118 -3.53 12.16 -9.66
C VAL A 118 -4.15 11.06 -10.53
N ASP A 119 -4.69 11.38 -11.70
CA ASP A 119 -5.32 10.39 -12.59
C ASP A 119 -4.28 9.38 -13.14
N GLU A 120 -3.11 9.85 -13.57
CA GLU A 120 -1.99 9.00 -14.01
C GLU A 120 -1.48 8.07 -12.90
N LEU A 121 -1.41 8.59 -11.67
CA LEU A 121 -1.01 7.79 -10.51
C LEU A 121 -2.08 6.76 -10.13
N VAL A 122 -3.36 7.09 -10.25
CA VAL A 122 -4.46 6.15 -10.04
C VAL A 122 -4.38 5.01 -11.06
N ASP A 123 -4.14 5.30 -12.33
CA ASP A 123 -3.97 4.30 -13.39
C ASP A 123 -2.76 3.39 -13.09
N SER A 124 -1.65 3.97 -12.63
CA SER A 124 -0.44 3.22 -12.28
C SER A 124 -0.64 2.31 -11.06
N VAL A 125 -1.37 2.77 -10.05
CA VAL A 125 -1.74 1.95 -8.88
C VAL A 125 -2.71 0.84 -9.28
N GLU A 126 -3.67 1.11 -10.16
CA GLU A 126 -4.56 0.10 -10.72
C GLU A 126 -3.78 -1.03 -11.40
N ASP A 127 -2.82 -0.70 -12.26
CA ASP A 127 -1.99 -1.69 -12.95
C ASP A 127 -1.27 -2.62 -11.97
N ILE A 128 -0.75 -2.08 -10.87
CA ILE A 128 -0.11 -2.87 -9.81
C ILE A 128 -1.14 -3.75 -9.10
N ILE A 129 -2.27 -3.20 -8.69
CA ILE A 129 -3.33 -3.95 -8.02
C ILE A 129 -3.81 -5.12 -8.91
N VAL A 130 -4.09 -4.87 -10.18
CA VAL A 130 -4.54 -5.90 -11.13
C VAL A 130 -3.46 -6.97 -11.34
N LYS A 131 -2.21 -6.55 -11.51
CA LYS A 131 -1.07 -7.46 -11.75
C LYS A 131 -0.77 -8.35 -10.56
N TYR A 132 -0.74 -7.81 -9.35
CA TYR A 132 -0.28 -8.54 -8.16
C TYR A 132 -1.42 -9.22 -7.42
N CYS A 133 -2.61 -8.60 -7.35
CA CYS A 133 -3.74 -9.15 -6.60
C CYS A 133 -4.64 -10.07 -7.44
N HIS A 134 -4.29 -10.33 -8.72
CA HIS A 134 -5.02 -11.21 -9.64
C HIS A 134 -6.55 -11.00 -9.59
N ILE A 135 -6.98 -9.74 -9.65
CA ILE A 135 -8.38 -9.31 -9.48
C ILE A 135 -9.26 -9.64 -10.71
N LEU A 136 -8.83 -10.57 -11.57
CA LEU A 136 -9.55 -10.97 -12.79
C LEU A 136 -10.94 -11.59 -12.52
N SER A 137 -11.29 -11.88 -11.26
CA SER A 137 -12.61 -12.35 -10.84
C SER A 137 -13.46 -11.30 -10.09
N VAL A 138 -12.94 -10.07 -9.89
CA VAL A 138 -13.68 -8.97 -9.23
C VAL A 138 -13.73 -7.75 -10.13
N ILE A 139 -14.12 -7.98 -11.38
CA ILE A 139 -14.57 -6.91 -12.29
C ILE A 139 -16.07 -6.72 -12.00
N PRO A 140 -16.55 -5.58 -11.48
CA PRO A 140 -17.95 -5.24 -11.65
C PRO A 140 -18.17 -4.66 -13.07
N ALA A 141 -19.34 -5.03 -13.61
CA ALA A 141 -19.96 -4.68 -14.89
C ALA A 141 -19.62 -3.32 -15.52
#